data_AF-A0A531KTI8-F1
#
_entry.id   AF-A0A531KTI8-F1
#
_cell.length_a   1.000
_cell.length_b   1.000
_cell.length_c   1.000
_cell.angle_alpha   90.00
_cell.angle_beta   90.00
_cell.angle_gamma   90.00
#
_symmetry.space_group_name_H-M   'P 1'
#
loop_
_entity.id
_entity.type
_entity.pdbx_description
1 polymer ?
#
loop_
_entity_poly.entity_id
_entity_poly.type
_entity_poly.pdbx_seq_one_letter_code
_entity_poly.pdbx_strand_id
1 'polypeptide(L)'
;MAGNKTIKFSAITRAGYEYQDLVGIEVLIRHYRDPTLFEWVQLESDDPSVKSLDDVVAKRMDGSVEYIQVKFTVNSAEYPLDWDYLLSKKENGTSMLAKWAKSFARAKASGVIHSAQLKTNRVPSSDFAACMNGTLVDLSKVPTAT
;
A
#
# COMPACT_ATOMS: atom_id res chain seq x y z
N MET A 1 -7.99 9.26 28.01
CA MET A 1 -7.99 8.78 26.61
C MET A 1 -9.34 9.09 26.01
N ALA A 2 -9.43 10.11 25.16
CA ALA A 2 -10.67 10.42 24.44
C ALA A 2 -10.62 9.68 23.09
N GLY A 3 -11.38 8.59 22.97
CA GLY A 3 -11.54 7.87 21.72
C GLY A 3 -12.11 8.78 20.63
N ASN A 4 -11.58 8.65 19.42
CA ASN A 4 -11.89 9.49 18.27
C ASN A 4 -13.40 9.43 17.95
N LYS A 5 -14.10 10.56 18.13
CA LYS A 5 -15.53 10.65 17.89
C LYS A 5 -15.79 10.73 16.38
N THR A 6 -16.32 9.64 15.84
CA THR A 6 -17.09 9.48 14.59
C THR A 6 -16.42 8.57 13.55
N ILE A 7 -16.25 7.28 13.90
CA ILE A 7 -16.16 6.24 12.88
C ILE A 7 -17.57 6.10 12.28
N LYS A 8 -17.74 6.44 11.00
CA LYS A 8 -19.00 6.17 10.28
C LYS A 8 -19.10 4.66 10.05
N PHE A 9 -19.84 3.99 10.92
CA PHE A 9 -20.20 2.57 10.83
C PHE A 9 -21.13 2.32 9.64
N SER A 10 -20.57 2.31 8.42
CA SER A 10 -21.21 1.68 7.27
C SER A 10 -20.55 0.31 7.06
N ALA A 11 -21.31 -0.69 6.58
CA ALA A 11 -20.77 -2.04 6.33
C ALA A 11 -19.54 -2.02 5.38
N ILE A 12 -19.50 -1.04 4.47
CA ILE A 12 -18.38 -0.80 3.55
C ILE A 12 -17.13 -0.34 4.30
N THR A 13 -17.29 0.56 5.29
CA THR A 13 -16.17 1.01 6.13
C THR A 13 -15.55 -0.17 6.88
N ARG A 14 -16.39 -1.08 7.41
CA ARG A 14 -15.94 -2.28 8.13
C ARG A 14 -15.15 -3.24 7.24
N ALA A 15 -15.62 -3.53 6.02
CA ALA A 15 -14.90 -4.41 5.10
C ALA A 15 -13.54 -3.85 4.67
N GLY A 16 -13.42 -2.53 4.54
CA GLY A 16 -12.14 -1.87 4.28
C GLY A 16 -11.13 -2.05 5.42
N TYR A 17 -11.58 -1.88 6.66
CA TYR A 17 -10.75 -2.14 7.84
C TYR A 17 -10.36 -3.61 7.96
N GLU A 18 -11.29 -4.54 7.72
CA GLU A 18 -10.99 -5.98 7.72
C GLU A 18 -9.90 -6.35 6.71
N TYR A 19 -9.89 -5.74 5.51
CA TYR A 19 -8.84 -6.00 4.52
C TYR A 19 -7.47 -5.49 4.99
N GLN A 20 -7.42 -4.32 5.63
CA GLN A 20 -6.19 -3.77 6.21
C GLN A 20 -5.70 -4.60 7.40
N ASP A 21 -6.60 -5.03 8.28
CA ASP A 21 -6.30 -5.90 9.41
C ASP A 21 -5.65 -7.21 8.93
N LEU A 22 -6.19 -7.83 7.88
CA LEU A 22 -5.62 -9.05 7.30
C LEU A 22 -4.18 -8.83 6.78
N VAL A 23 -3.91 -7.68 6.16
CA VAL A 23 -2.55 -7.34 5.73
C VAL A 23 -1.63 -7.14 6.93
N GLY A 24 -2.09 -6.49 8.00
CA GLY A 24 -1.34 -6.36 9.24
C GLY A 24 -1.05 -7.71 9.90
N ILE A 25 -2.06 -8.57 10.01
CA ILE A 25 -1.96 -9.93 10.54
C ILE A 25 -0.94 -10.75 9.76
N GLU A 26 -0.90 -10.65 8.43
CA GLU A 26 0.10 -11.33 7.61
C GLU A 26 1.54 -10.94 8.01
N VAL A 27 1.79 -9.65 8.23
CA VAL A 27 3.10 -9.16 8.70
C VAL A 27 3.41 -9.67 10.10
N LEU A 28 2.43 -9.68 11.00
CA LEU A 28 2.60 -10.23 12.35
C LEU A 28 2.87 -11.74 12.35
N ILE A 29 2.25 -12.50 11.44
CA ILE A 29 2.54 -13.93 11.25
C ILE A 29 3.98 -14.13 10.77
N ARG A 30 4.46 -13.29 9.83
CA ARG A 30 5.87 -13.32 9.40
C ARG A 30 6.81 -13.07 10.57
N HIS A 31 6.51 -12.08 11.41
CA HIS A 31 7.28 -11.81 12.63
C HIS A 31 7.23 -12.96 13.64
N TYR A 32 6.06 -13.58 13.85
CA TYR A 32 5.92 -14.70 14.76
C TYR A 32 6.72 -15.93 14.30
N ARG A 33 6.73 -16.19 12.99
CA ARG A 33 7.49 -17.31 12.39
C ARG A 33 9.00 -17.08 12.40
N ASP A 34 9.42 -15.83 12.27
CA ASP A 34 10.81 -15.40 12.39
C ASP A 34 10.89 -14.17 13.30
N PRO A 35 11.08 -14.37 14.62
CA PRO A 35 11.18 -13.27 15.58
C PRO A 35 12.36 -12.35 15.34
N THR A 36 13.33 -12.75 14.52
CA THR A 36 14.50 -11.94 14.14
C THR A 36 14.29 -11.20 12.82
N LEU A 37 13.12 -11.32 12.20
CA LEU A 37 12.82 -10.64 10.95
C LEU A 37 12.64 -9.13 11.14
N PHE A 38 11.91 -8.75 12.17
CA PHE A 38 11.52 -7.37 12.44
C PHE A 38 11.91 -6.95 13.86
N GLU A 39 12.44 -5.73 13.98
CA GLU A 39 12.65 -5.06 15.26
C GLU A 39 11.31 -4.60 15.83
N TRP A 40 10.45 -4.06 14.96
CA TRP A 40 9.08 -3.70 15.31
C TRP A 40 8.18 -3.70 14.08
N VAL A 41 6.88 -3.84 14.33
CA VAL A 41 5.81 -3.69 13.34
C VAL A 41 4.82 -2.67 13.87
N GLN A 42 4.44 -1.73 13.02
CA GLN A 42 3.44 -0.71 13.29
C GLN A 42 2.26 -0.87 12.32
N LEU A 43 1.07 -1.05 12.88
CA LEU A 43 -0.20 -1.05 12.16
C LEU A 43 -0.89 0.29 12.40
N GLU A 44 -1.62 0.82 11.41
CA GLU A 44 -2.42 2.05 11.54
C GLU A 44 -1.60 3.24 12.08
N SER A 45 -0.57 3.67 11.34
CA SER A 45 0.26 4.79 11.78
C SER A 45 -0.50 6.12 11.75
N ASP A 46 -1.06 6.50 12.90
CA ASP A 46 -1.69 7.81 13.12
C ASP A 46 -0.70 8.92 13.53
N ASP A 47 0.58 8.57 13.76
CA ASP A 47 1.61 9.47 14.23
C ASP A 47 1.99 10.52 13.15
N PRO A 48 1.70 11.82 13.36
CA PRO A 48 2.02 12.87 12.40
C PRO A 48 3.50 13.03 12.05
N SER A 49 4.41 12.54 12.91
CA SER A 49 5.86 12.55 12.70
C SER A 49 6.35 11.39 11.85
N VAL A 50 5.57 10.30 11.78
CA VAL A 50 5.79 9.10 10.94
C VAL A 50 4.85 9.09 9.72
N LYS A 51 3.94 10.05 9.61
CA LYS A 51 3.04 10.25 8.44
C LYS A 51 3.83 10.55 7.18
N SER A 52 4.26 9.50 6.48
CA SER A 52 4.45 9.65 5.04
C SER A 52 4.33 8.37 4.23
N LEU A 53 4.37 7.18 4.85
CA LEU A 53 4.23 5.96 4.08
C LEU A 53 3.53 4.88 4.92
N ASP A 54 2.28 4.66 4.54
CA ASP A 54 1.60 3.37 4.51
C ASP A 54 0.86 2.86 5.76
N ASP A 55 -0.14 2.00 5.50
CA ASP A 55 -1.10 1.49 6.47
C ASP A 55 -0.47 0.43 7.41
N VAL A 56 0.61 -0.20 6.94
CA VAL A 56 1.48 -1.11 7.71
C VAL A 56 2.95 -0.78 7.43
N VAL A 57 3.75 -0.67 8.50
CA VAL A 57 5.19 -0.42 8.43
C VAL A 57 5.93 -1.41 9.32
N ALA A 58 7.00 -2.02 8.81
CA ALA A 58 7.81 -2.96 9.59
C ALA A 58 9.30 -2.65 9.44
N LYS A 59 9.98 -2.36 10.54
CA LYS A 59 11.44 -2.17 10.55
C LYS A 59 12.10 -3.52 10.76
N ARG A 60 12.99 -3.89 9.84
CA ARG A 60 13.77 -5.12 9.89
C ARG A 60 14.97 -4.98 10.82
N MET A 61 15.47 -6.10 11.33
CA MET A 61 16.64 -6.12 12.21
C MET A 61 17.93 -5.62 11.54
N ASP A 62 18.00 -5.66 10.21
CA ASP A 62 19.10 -5.08 9.43
C ASP A 62 19.02 -3.54 9.27
N GLY A 63 17.99 -2.92 9.85
CA GLY A 63 17.76 -1.48 9.81
C GLY A 63 16.97 -0.99 8.58
N SER A 64 16.68 -1.86 7.62
CA SER A 64 15.83 -1.53 6.47
C SER A 64 14.34 -1.61 6.81
N VAL A 65 13.48 -0.91 6.04
CA VAL A 65 12.05 -0.79 6.35
C VAL A 65 11.18 -1.32 5.21
N GLU A 66 10.14 -2.08 5.56
CA GLU A 66 9.06 -2.49 4.67
C GLU A 66 7.84 -1.58 4.85
N TYR A 67 7.31 -1.06 3.75
CA TYR A 67 6.12 -0.21 3.71
C TYR A 67 5.03 -0.84 2.85
N ILE A 68 3.80 -0.93 3.35
CA ILE A 68 2.67 -1.58 2.66
C ILE A 68 1.45 -0.67 2.69
N GLN A 69 1.17 -0.02 1.55
CA GLN A 69 -0.06 0.74 1.36
C GLN A 69 -1.20 -0.20 0.99
N VAL A 70 -2.30 -0.15 1.72
CA VAL A 70 -3.49 -0.94 1.49
C VAL A 70 -4.54 -0.12 0.74
N LYS A 71 -5.08 -0.67 -0.36
CA LYS A 71 -6.20 -0.10 -1.10
C LYS A 71 -7.28 -1.14 -1.35
N PHE A 72 -8.32 -1.08 -0.52
CA PHE A 72 -9.52 -1.88 -0.72
C PHE A 72 -10.50 -1.20 -1.69
N THR A 73 -11.14 -2.00 -2.54
CA THR A 73 -12.19 -1.57 -3.48
C THR A 73 -13.38 -2.52 -3.35
N VAL A 74 -14.55 -1.96 -3.06
CA VAL A 74 -15.83 -2.71 -3.11
C VAL A 74 -16.11 -3.08 -4.57
N ASN A 75 -16.64 -4.29 -4.81
CA ASN A 75 -16.91 -4.81 -6.16
C ASN A 75 -15.66 -4.79 -7.06
N SER A 76 -14.52 -5.25 -6.54
CA SER A 76 -13.24 -5.21 -7.28
C SER A 76 -13.25 -5.93 -8.64
N ALA A 77 -14.22 -6.81 -8.89
CA ALA A 77 -14.46 -7.42 -10.19
C ALA A 77 -14.92 -6.42 -11.28
N GLU A 78 -15.59 -5.34 -10.90
CA GLU A 78 -16.05 -4.28 -11.81
C GLU A 78 -15.03 -3.14 -11.95
N TYR A 79 -14.03 -3.11 -11.07
CA TYR A 79 -13.06 -2.03 -10.96
C TYR A 79 -11.64 -2.60 -11.06
N PRO A 80 -11.16 -2.87 -12.28
CA PRO A 80 -9.85 -3.48 -12.47
C PRO A 80 -8.72 -2.61 -11.93
N LEU A 81 -7.57 -3.26 -11.71
CA LEU A 81 -6.29 -2.58 -11.57
C LEU A 81 -5.76 -2.33 -12.99
N ASP A 82 -5.89 -1.09 -13.44
CA ASP A 82 -5.44 -0.64 -14.76
C ASP A 82 -4.61 0.65 -14.64
N TRP A 83 -4.08 1.09 -15.78
CA TRP A 83 -3.27 2.30 -15.87
C TRP A 83 -4.07 3.55 -15.54
N ASP A 84 -5.35 3.61 -15.90
CA ASP A 84 -6.21 4.76 -15.61
C ASP A 84 -6.43 4.92 -14.11
N TYR A 85 -6.66 3.85 -13.35
CA TYR A 85 -6.74 3.89 -11.90
C TYR A 85 -5.46 4.46 -11.27
N LEU A 86 -4.29 4.09 -11.79
CA LEU A 86 -3.00 4.52 -11.25
C LEU A 86 -2.62 5.95 -11.68
N LEU A 87 -2.88 6.32 -12.93
CA LEU A 87 -2.32 7.48 -13.60
C LEU A 87 -3.31 8.62 -13.81
N SER A 88 -4.62 8.37 -13.77
CA SER A 88 -5.62 9.43 -13.94
C SER A 88 -5.49 10.50 -12.85
N LYS A 89 -5.71 11.75 -13.26
CA LYS A 89 -5.74 12.90 -12.37
C LYS A 89 -6.87 13.84 -12.78
N LYS A 90 -7.38 14.60 -11.81
CA LYS A 90 -8.20 15.78 -12.08
C LYS A 90 -7.29 16.91 -12.59
N GLU A 91 -7.84 17.96 -13.21
CA GLU A 91 -7.07 19.06 -13.83
C GLU A 91 -5.89 19.55 -12.98
N ASN A 92 -6.16 19.96 -11.74
CA ASN A 92 -5.16 20.43 -10.77
C ASN A 92 -4.75 19.36 -9.74
N GLY A 93 -5.07 18.10 -10.02
CA GLY A 93 -4.81 16.97 -9.16
C GLY A 93 -3.47 16.27 -9.43
N THR A 94 -3.11 15.38 -8.52
CA THR A 94 -2.04 14.38 -8.72
C THR A 94 -2.67 12.99 -8.78
N SER A 95 -2.13 12.15 -9.66
CA SER A 95 -2.57 10.76 -9.78
C SER A 95 -2.22 9.97 -8.52
N MET A 96 -2.85 8.80 -8.36
CA MET A 96 -2.56 7.94 -7.22
C MET A 96 -1.09 7.50 -7.22
N LEU A 97 -0.57 7.07 -8.37
CA LEU A 97 0.82 6.65 -8.49
C LEU A 97 1.79 7.81 -8.26
N ALA A 98 1.48 9.02 -8.71
CA ALA A 98 2.32 10.20 -8.46
C ALA A 98 2.38 10.56 -6.96
N LYS A 99 1.24 10.44 -6.25
CA LYS A 99 1.21 10.63 -4.79
C LYS A 99 2.03 9.56 -4.08
N TRP A 100 1.83 8.30 -4.46
CA TRP A 100 2.60 7.18 -3.91
C TRP A 100 4.10 7.37 -4.15
N ALA A 101 4.52 7.73 -5.36
CA ALA A 101 5.92 7.99 -5.70
C ALA A 101 6.52 9.14 -4.87
N LYS A 102 5.76 10.21 -4.61
CA LYS A 102 6.19 11.31 -3.75
C LYS A 102 6.37 10.86 -2.30
N SER A 103 5.46 10.04 -1.78
CA SER A 103 5.55 9.45 -0.45
C SER A 103 6.75 8.50 -0.35
N PHE A 104 6.95 7.64 -1.35
CA PHE A 104 8.11 6.76 -1.46
C PHE A 104 9.43 7.53 -1.46
N ALA A 105 9.53 8.62 -2.23
CA ALA A 105 10.73 9.46 -2.27
C ALA A 105 11.06 10.07 -0.89
N ARG A 106 10.04 10.43 -0.09
CA ARG A 106 10.23 10.92 1.28
C ARG A 106 10.71 9.81 2.21
N ALA A 107 10.06 8.64 2.17
CA ALA A 107 10.49 7.49 2.97
C ALA A 107 11.94 7.09 2.65
N LYS A 108 12.31 7.12 1.37
CA LYS A 108 13.68 6.83 0.92
C LYS A 108 14.71 7.84 1.45
N ALA A 109 14.30 9.09 1.66
CA ALA A 109 15.15 10.10 2.29
C ALA A 109 15.31 9.88 3.81
N SER A 110 14.39 9.15 4.45
CA SER A 110 14.41 8.87 5.89
C SER A 110 15.19 7.61 6.27
N GLY A 111 15.51 6.72 5.34
CA GLY A 111 16.25 5.49 5.62
C GLY A 111 16.33 4.50 4.47
N VAL A 112 16.91 3.33 4.76
CA VAL A 112 17.03 2.24 3.79
C VAL A 112 15.68 1.54 3.64
N ILE A 113 15.19 1.43 2.40
CA ILE A 113 13.95 0.72 2.10
C ILE A 113 14.28 -0.72 1.71
N HIS A 114 13.67 -1.68 2.40
CA HIS A 114 13.66 -3.09 1.99
C HIS A 114 12.67 -3.30 0.85
N SER A 115 11.43 -2.85 1.06
CA SER A 115 10.36 -2.89 0.06
C SER A 115 9.32 -1.81 0.31
N ALA A 116 8.71 -1.31 -0.75
CA ALA A 116 7.51 -0.47 -0.67
C ALA A 116 6.47 -1.03 -1.64
N GLN A 117 5.26 -1.27 -1.17
CA GLN A 117 4.26 -2.04 -1.89
C GLN A 117 2.89 -1.38 -1.85
N LEU A 118 2.13 -1.52 -2.94
CA LEU A 118 0.70 -1.27 -2.98
C LEU A 118 -0.02 -2.64 -2.95
N LYS A 119 -0.82 -2.88 -1.92
CA LYS A 119 -1.62 -4.09 -1.75
C LYS A 119 -3.09 -3.78 -1.95
N THR A 120 -3.69 -4.35 -2.98
CA THR A 120 -5.09 -4.09 -3.36
C THR A 120 -5.81 -5.39 -3.72
N ASN A 121 -7.14 -5.40 -3.54
CA ASN A 121 -8.00 -6.50 -3.95
C ASN A 121 -8.55 -6.33 -5.39
N ARG A 122 -8.11 -5.30 -6.12
CA ARG A 122 -8.41 -5.11 -7.54
C ARG A 122 -7.74 -6.19 -8.38
N VAL A 123 -8.47 -6.71 -9.35
CA VAL A 123 -7.94 -7.69 -10.31
C VAL A 123 -7.29 -6.94 -11.47
N PRO A 124 -6.04 -7.24 -11.85
CA PRO A 124 -5.40 -6.66 -13.03
C PRO A 124 -6.26 -6.74 -14.29
N SER A 125 -6.35 -5.65 -15.05
CA SER A 125 -6.86 -5.71 -16.44
C SER A 125 -5.92 -6.55 -17.31
N SER A 126 -6.37 -7.01 -18.48
CA SER A 126 -5.54 -7.78 -19.42
C SER A 126 -4.22 -7.06 -19.76
N ASP A 127 -4.31 -5.77 -20.03
CA ASP A 127 -3.19 -4.97 -20.51
C ASP A 127 -2.21 -4.68 -19.37
N PHE A 128 -2.72 -4.48 -18.16
CA PHE A 128 -1.90 -4.34 -16.97
C PHE A 128 -1.21 -5.67 -16.62
N ALA A 129 -1.96 -6.78 -16.64
CA ALA A 129 -1.46 -8.13 -16.37
C ALA A 129 -0.35 -8.55 -17.35
N ALA A 130 -0.46 -8.17 -18.62
CA ALA A 130 0.57 -8.41 -19.63
C ALA A 130 1.91 -7.75 -19.26
N CYS A 131 1.87 -6.65 -18.51
CA CYS A 131 3.04 -5.94 -18.02
C CYS A 131 3.59 -6.50 -16.71
N MET A 132 2.95 -7.49 -16.09
CA MET A 132 3.39 -8.04 -14.80
C MET A 132 4.42 -9.17 -14.96
N ASN A 133 5.26 -9.33 -13.94
CA ASN A 133 6.10 -10.49 -13.69
C ASN A 133 5.93 -10.88 -12.21
N GLY A 134 5.05 -11.85 -11.95
CA GLY A 134 4.61 -12.17 -10.59
C GLY A 134 3.89 -10.98 -9.96
N THR A 135 4.41 -10.45 -8.86
CA THR A 135 3.84 -9.31 -8.12
C THR A 135 4.44 -7.96 -8.52
N LEU A 136 5.36 -7.93 -9.49
CA LEU A 136 6.04 -6.72 -9.95
C LEU A 136 5.57 -6.33 -11.34
N VAL A 137 5.62 -5.03 -11.65
CA VAL A 137 5.45 -4.53 -13.01
C VAL A 137 6.81 -4.53 -13.71
N ASP A 138 6.90 -5.18 -14.86
CA ASP A 138 8.04 -5.13 -15.76
C ASP A 138 7.92 -3.90 -16.65
N LEU A 139 8.74 -2.88 -16.37
CA LEU A 139 8.71 -1.60 -17.08
C LEU A 139 9.08 -1.72 -18.56
N SER A 140 9.77 -2.80 -18.96
CA SER A 140 10.09 -3.03 -20.36
C SER A 140 8.88 -3.45 -21.21
N LYS A 141 7.83 -3.95 -20.56
CA LYS A 141 6.56 -4.35 -21.19
C LYS A 141 5.52 -3.23 -21.21
N VAL A 142 5.76 -2.15 -20.46
CA VAL A 142 4.84 -0.99 -20.42
C VAL A 142 4.93 -0.25 -21.75
N PRO A 143 3.80 0.00 -22.45
CA PRO A 143 3.81 0.74 -23.70
C PRO A 143 4.42 2.13 -23.49
N THR A 144 5.38 2.51 -24.35
CA THR A 144 5.89 3.88 -24.39
C THR A 144 4.75 4.81 -24.80
N ALA A 145 4.52 5.88 -24.03
CA ALA A 145 3.51 6.88 -24.38
C ALA A 145 3.77 7.38 -25.82
N THR A 146 2.73 7.32 -26.66
CA THR A 146 2.73 7.88 -28.02
C THR A 146 2.55 9.40 -27.95
#